data_AF-A0A803QZH7-F1
#
_entry.id   AF-A0A803QZH7-F1
#
_cell.length_a   1.000
_cell.length_b   1.000
_cell.length_c   1.000
_cell.angle_alpha   90.00
_cell.angle_beta   90.00
_cell.angle_gamma   90.00
#
_symmetry.space_group_name_H-M   'P 1'
#
loop_
_entity.id
_entity.type
_entity.pdbx_description
1 polymer ?
#
loop_
_entity_poly.entity_id
_entity_poly.type
_entity_poly.pdbx_seq_one_letter_code
_entity_poly.pdbx_strand_id
1 'polypeptide(L)'
;MVLKPLNNDDIEDKGSDEFGFLGPFYQDFRLRFSRLLSQTFRSMEYKLAMSILEPKMKFMEPDSGTSTLDGFVTSIKEVLSPYDLKRLDAYTSNLADYHMILDLVPKLTHLYFCEKLPVSLSAAQASILLCIGLQNQDVSYIEREMGLERQQILSQFIKAMKKFHKYLDRIASKEIESSLPRLSEIAIEPTKVSMEQDLEKAARQAEADMKSDLKGVIDPELLEQYANGGKKSSKSKTDNDSGRKRGKGYQGSRSNKKKKFQH
;
A
#
# COMPACT_ATOMS: atom_id res chain seq x y z
N MET A 1 -28.77 -12.67 33.23
CA MET A 1 -28.07 -12.87 34.53
C MET A 1 -26.80 -12.04 34.48
N VAL A 2 -26.57 -11.17 35.48
CA VAL A 2 -25.34 -10.37 35.59
C VAL A 2 -24.53 -10.98 36.73
N LEU A 3 -23.27 -11.31 36.47
CA LEU A 3 -22.37 -11.91 37.44
C LEU A 3 -21.33 -10.87 37.85
N LYS A 4 -21.12 -10.72 39.15
CA LYS A 4 -20.03 -9.91 39.70
C LYS A 4 -19.13 -10.85 40.50
N PRO A 5 -17.85 -11.02 40.12
CA PRO A 5 -16.94 -11.83 40.91
C PRO A 5 -16.68 -11.10 42.24
N LEU A 6 -16.66 -11.86 43.33
CA LEU A 6 -16.21 -11.38 44.63
C LEU A 6 -14.82 -11.98 44.88
N ASN A 7 -13.90 -11.20 45.46
CA ASN A 7 -12.59 -11.70 45.82
C ASN A 7 -12.75 -12.79 46.88
N ASN A 8 -12.43 -14.02 46.51
CA ASN A 8 -12.30 -15.16 47.42
C ASN A 8 -10.96 -15.83 47.13
N ASP A 9 -10.23 -16.19 48.18
CA ASP A 9 -8.94 -16.87 48.08
C ASP A 9 -9.05 -18.30 47.52
N ASP A 10 -10.28 -18.81 47.36
CA ASP A 10 -10.61 -20.14 46.85
C ASP A 10 -10.36 -20.31 45.34
N ILE A 11 -10.23 -19.21 44.59
CA ILE A 11 -10.02 -19.23 43.13
C ILE A 11 -8.66 -18.58 42.84
N GLU A 12 -7.70 -19.39 42.38
CA GLU A 12 -6.41 -18.89 41.89
C GLU A 12 -6.61 -18.05 40.62
N ASP A 13 -6.78 -16.74 40.80
CA ASP A 13 -6.85 -15.80 39.69
C ASP A 13 -5.43 -15.47 39.24
N LYS A 14 -5.10 -15.83 37.99
CA LYS A 14 -3.82 -15.42 37.37
C LYS A 14 -3.93 -13.93 37.04
N GLY A 15 -3.66 -13.09 38.03
CA GLY A 15 -3.97 -11.66 38.12
C GLY A 15 -3.47 -10.76 36.98
N SER A 16 -4.10 -10.85 35.81
CA SER A 16 -3.87 -9.97 34.67
C SER A 16 -5.16 -9.41 34.05
N ASP A 17 -6.32 -10.02 34.30
CA ASP A 17 -7.59 -9.59 33.71
C ASP A 17 -8.50 -8.94 34.76
N GLU A 18 -9.07 -7.78 34.43
CA GLU A 18 -10.03 -7.03 35.26
C GLU A 18 -11.24 -7.87 35.71
N PHE A 19 -11.53 -8.95 34.99
CA PHE A 19 -12.64 -9.87 35.23
C PHE A 19 -12.23 -11.23 35.80
N GLY A 20 -10.93 -11.46 36.04
CA GLY A 20 -10.40 -12.72 36.55
C GLY A 20 -10.90 -13.96 35.80
N PHE A 21 -11.39 -14.96 36.52
CA PHE A 21 -11.96 -16.18 35.93
C PHE A 21 -13.20 -15.95 35.03
N LEU A 22 -13.90 -14.82 35.16
CA LEU A 22 -15.05 -14.47 34.30
C LEU A 22 -14.62 -13.92 32.94
N GLY A 23 -13.35 -13.56 32.76
CA GLY A 23 -12.82 -13.02 31.50
C GLY A 23 -13.22 -13.83 30.27
N PRO A 24 -12.98 -15.16 30.21
CA PRO A 24 -13.38 -15.99 29.07
C PRO A 24 -14.89 -16.01 28.80
N PHE A 25 -15.71 -16.04 29.86
CA PHE A 25 -17.16 -16.03 29.73
C PHE A 25 -17.67 -14.68 29.22
N TYR A 26 -17.08 -13.58 29.69
CA TYR A 26 -17.39 -12.24 29.22
C TYR A 26 -17.01 -12.06 27.75
N GLN A 27 -15.85 -12.55 27.33
CA GLN A 27 -15.43 -12.53 25.93
C GLN A 27 -16.39 -13.33 25.02
N ASP A 28 -16.78 -14.53 25.42
CA ASP A 28 -17.77 -15.35 24.68
C ASP A 28 -19.15 -14.67 24.64
N PHE A 29 -19.60 -14.08 25.75
CA PHE A 29 -20.83 -13.29 25.79
C PHE A 29 -20.79 -12.12 24.81
N ARG A 30 -19.74 -11.29 24.80
CA ARG A 30 -19.62 -10.15 23.87
C ARG A 30 -19.68 -10.61 22.42
N LEU A 31 -19.00 -11.70 22.09
CA LEU A 31 -18.98 -12.25 20.75
C LEU A 31 -20.36 -12.76 20.32
N ARG A 32 -21.07 -13.51 21.19
CA ARG A 32 -22.44 -13.96 20.91
C ARG A 32 -23.43 -12.80 20.83
N PHE A 33 -23.34 -11.84 21.74
CA PHE A 33 -24.19 -10.66 21.76
C PHE A 33 -24.00 -9.83 20.48
N SER A 34 -22.76 -9.64 20.03
CA SER A 34 -22.47 -8.94 18.77
C SER A 34 -23.12 -9.59 17.55
N ARG A 35 -23.19 -10.93 17.52
CA ARG A 35 -23.86 -11.68 16.43
C ARG A 35 -25.37 -11.54 16.53
N LEU A 36 -25.93 -11.62 17.73
CA LEU A 36 -27.37 -11.49 17.98
C LEU A 36 -27.91 -10.08 17.68
N LEU A 37 -27.08 -9.04 17.78
CA LEU A 37 -27.44 -7.67 17.40
C LEU A 37 -27.87 -7.56 15.93
N SER A 38 -27.35 -8.40 15.06
CA SER A 38 -27.72 -8.39 13.63
C SER A 38 -29.06 -9.08 13.33
N GLN A 39 -29.58 -9.85 14.29
CA GLN A 39 -30.75 -10.70 14.14
C GLN A 39 -31.79 -10.36 15.20
N THR A 40 -31.83 -11.12 16.30
CA THR A 40 -32.84 -11.04 17.35
C THR A 40 -32.87 -9.68 18.05
N PHE A 41 -31.72 -9.02 18.18
CA PHE A 41 -31.59 -7.72 18.85
C PHE A 41 -31.41 -6.55 17.87
N ARG A 42 -31.82 -6.73 16.61
CA ARG A 42 -31.74 -5.68 15.58
C ARG A 42 -32.51 -4.41 15.95
N SER A 43 -33.66 -4.55 16.61
CA SER A 43 -34.51 -3.44 17.05
C SER A 43 -34.22 -2.97 18.48
N MET A 44 -33.15 -3.44 19.11
CA MET A 44 -32.74 -2.99 20.44
C MET A 44 -32.27 -1.53 20.38
N GLU A 45 -32.59 -0.73 21.39
CA GLU A 45 -32.08 0.64 21.48
C GLU A 45 -30.54 0.65 21.44
N TYR A 46 -29.98 1.43 20.53
CA TYR A 46 -28.53 1.47 20.31
C TYR A 46 -27.77 1.90 21.58
N LYS A 47 -28.34 2.78 22.41
CA LYS A 47 -27.73 3.22 23.68
C LYS A 47 -27.59 2.07 24.67
N LEU A 48 -28.60 1.20 24.74
CA LEU A 48 -28.57 0.00 25.57
C LEU A 48 -27.52 -0.98 25.04
N ALA A 49 -27.50 -1.22 23.74
CA ALA A 49 -26.50 -2.11 23.13
C ALA A 49 -25.06 -1.58 23.32
N MET A 50 -24.85 -0.26 23.21
CA MET A 50 -23.57 0.39 23.54
C MET A 50 -23.19 0.22 25.02
N SER A 51 -24.16 0.35 25.94
CA SER A 51 -23.94 0.17 27.37
C SER A 51 -23.66 -1.27 27.77
N ILE A 52 -24.13 -2.26 27.00
CA ILE A 52 -23.84 -3.69 27.25
C ILE A 52 -22.47 -4.07 26.71
N LEU A 53 -22.12 -3.55 25.52
CA LEU A 53 -20.86 -3.88 24.86
C LEU A 53 -19.66 -3.14 25.45
N GLU A 54 -19.89 -1.99 26.10
CA GLU A 54 -18.87 -1.10 26.70
C GLU A 54 -17.58 -1.05 25.87
N PRO A 55 -17.66 -0.64 24.59
CA PRO A 55 -16.48 -0.63 23.74
C PRO A 55 -15.42 0.32 24.28
N LYS A 56 -14.16 -0.11 24.27
CA LYS A 56 -13.03 0.79 24.55
C LYS A 56 -13.00 1.91 23.51
N MET A 57 -13.34 3.12 23.95
CA MET A 57 -13.45 4.28 23.06
C MET A 57 -12.10 4.97 22.84
N LYS A 58 -11.21 4.83 23.82
CA LYS A 58 -9.85 5.35 23.80
C LYS A 58 -8.89 4.18 23.88
N PHE A 59 -8.16 3.97 22.81
CA PHE A 59 -7.00 3.10 22.83
C PHE A 59 -5.78 3.99 23.06
N MET A 60 -4.97 3.64 24.05
CA MET A 60 -3.60 4.13 24.13
C MET A 60 -2.87 3.58 22.89
N GLU A 61 -2.12 4.44 22.18
CA GLU A 61 -1.31 3.98 21.04
C GLU A 61 -0.50 2.76 21.50
N PRO A 62 -0.55 1.62 20.80
CA PRO A 62 0.19 0.45 21.21
C PRO A 62 1.68 0.77 21.10
N ASP A 63 2.33 0.88 22.25
CA ASP A 63 3.78 0.78 22.36
C ASP A 63 4.20 -0.60 21.84
N SER A 64 4.77 -0.63 20.65
CA SER A 64 5.86 -1.51 20.18
C SER A 64 5.88 -3.01 20.55
N GLY A 65 4.76 -3.62 20.97
CA GLY A 65 4.68 -5.03 21.33
C GLY A 65 4.43 -5.89 20.10
N THR A 66 5.46 -6.60 19.65
CA THR A 66 5.50 -7.34 18.38
C THR A 66 4.73 -8.67 18.37
N SER A 67 4.36 -9.24 19.53
CA SER A 67 3.80 -10.61 19.59
C SER A 67 2.28 -10.71 19.38
N THR A 68 1.48 -9.72 19.78
CA THR A 68 0.02 -9.75 19.54
C THR A 68 -0.36 -9.27 18.15
N LEU A 69 0.51 -8.48 17.51
CA LEU A 69 0.27 -7.95 16.17
C LEU A 69 0.33 -9.06 15.12
N ASP A 70 1.25 -10.01 15.24
CA ASP A 70 1.52 -11.02 14.21
C ASP A 70 0.32 -11.98 13.99
N GLY A 71 -0.23 -12.53 15.06
CA GLY A 71 -1.46 -13.35 14.98
C GLY A 71 -2.69 -12.54 14.52
N PHE A 72 -2.73 -11.24 14.82
CA PHE A 72 -3.78 -10.35 14.37
C PHE A 72 -3.66 -10.01 12.87
N VAL A 73 -2.45 -9.82 12.33
CA VAL A 73 -2.21 -9.59 10.90
C VAL A 73 -2.68 -10.79 10.09
N THR A 74 -2.34 -12.02 10.50
CA THR A 74 -2.81 -13.24 9.83
C THR A 74 -4.34 -13.34 9.88
N SER A 75 -4.94 -13.06 11.03
CA SER A 75 -6.41 -13.03 11.18
C SER A 75 -7.07 -11.97 10.28
N ILE A 76 -6.45 -10.81 10.08
CA ILE A 76 -6.96 -9.78 9.16
C ILE A 76 -6.93 -10.28 7.73
N LYS A 77 -5.83 -10.90 7.28
CA LYS A 77 -5.70 -11.40 5.91
C LYS A 77 -6.70 -12.50 5.56
N GLU A 78 -7.10 -13.29 6.54
CA GLU A 78 -8.17 -14.28 6.36
C GLU A 78 -9.55 -13.61 6.18
N VAL A 79 -9.75 -12.41 6.75
CA VAL A 79 -11.05 -11.72 6.78
C VAL A 79 -11.20 -10.66 5.68
N LEU A 80 -10.10 -9.99 5.32
CA LEU A 80 -10.04 -8.86 4.39
C LEU A 80 -9.05 -9.13 3.25
N SER A 81 -9.51 -8.93 2.02
CA SER A 81 -8.71 -9.01 0.81
C SER A 81 -7.94 -7.70 0.55
N PRO A 82 -6.79 -7.72 -0.15
CA PRO A 82 -6.13 -6.49 -0.61
C PRO A 82 -7.04 -5.61 -1.48
N TYR A 83 -8.03 -6.18 -2.16
CA TYR A 83 -9.03 -5.39 -2.91
C TYR A 83 -10.00 -4.65 -1.99
N ASP A 84 -10.30 -5.21 -0.82
CA ASP A 84 -11.17 -4.57 0.18
C ASP A 84 -10.50 -3.33 0.77
N LEU A 85 -9.18 -3.38 1.00
CA LEU A 85 -8.38 -2.21 1.40
C LEU A 85 -8.44 -1.09 0.36
N LYS A 86 -8.30 -1.43 -0.93
CA LYS A 86 -8.41 -0.43 -2.02
C LYS A 86 -9.82 0.18 -2.11
N ARG A 87 -10.86 -0.61 -1.88
CA ARG A 87 -12.25 -0.12 -1.84
C ARG A 87 -12.46 0.82 -0.65
N LEU A 88 -11.91 0.47 0.51
CA LEU A 88 -11.92 1.30 1.70
C LEU A 88 -11.17 2.61 1.46
N ASP A 89 -9.99 2.57 0.82
CA ASP A 89 -9.23 3.77 0.43
C ASP A 89 -10.06 4.69 -0.47
N ALA A 90 -10.62 4.15 -1.55
CA ALA A 90 -11.45 4.90 -2.49
C ALA A 90 -12.64 5.58 -1.80
N TYR A 91 -13.31 4.89 -0.85
CA TYR A 91 -14.38 5.49 -0.06
C TYR A 91 -13.86 6.61 0.84
N THR A 92 -12.78 6.37 1.59
CA THR A 92 -12.21 7.37 2.51
C THR A 92 -11.66 8.60 1.78
N SER A 93 -11.23 8.44 0.54
CA SER A 93 -10.80 9.50 -0.37
C SER A 93 -11.96 10.22 -1.08
N ASN A 94 -13.22 9.90 -0.75
CA ASN A 94 -14.44 10.41 -1.41
C ASN A 94 -14.52 10.09 -2.92
N LEU A 95 -13.84 9.04 -3.39
CA LEU A 95 -13.86 8.59 -4.78
C LEU A 95 -14.92 7.51 -5.04
N ALA A 96 -15.47 6.92 -3.98
CA ALA A 96 -16.50 5.90 -4.04
C ALA A 96 -17.67 6.24 -3.11
N ASP A 97 -18.86 5.76 -3.47
CA ASP A 97 -20.07 5.89 -2.66
C ASP A 97 -20.02 4.93 -1.45
N TYR A 98 -20.72 5.30 -0.38
CA TYR A 98 -20.89 4.50 0.83
C TYR A 98 -21.34 3.06 0.58
N HIS A 99 -22.22 2.82 -0.40
CA HIS A 99 -22.71 1.48 -0.72
C HIS A 99 -21.59 0.54 -1.19
N MET A 100 -20.47 1.08 -1.70
CA MET A 100 -19.33 0.30 -2.17
C MET A 100 -18.50 -0.33 -1.05
N ILE A 101 -18.77 -0.04 0.22
CA ILE A 101 -18.04 -0.67 1.33
C ILE A 101 -18.97 -1.35 2.35
N LEU A 102 -20.28 -1.37 2.10
CA LEU A 102 -21.28 -1.88 3.05
C LEU A 102 -21.04 -3.34 3.46
N ASP A 103 -20.57 -4.17 2.55
CA ASP A 103 -20.20 -5.57 2.80
C ASP A 103 -18.99 -5.72 3.74
N LEU A 104 -18.13 -4.69 3.81
CA LEU A 104 -16.94 -4.67 4.66
C LEU A 104 -17.26 -4.16 6.08
N VAL A 105 -18.32 -3.34 6.23
CA VAL A 105 -18.64 -2.69 7.50
C VAL A 105 -18.90 -3.69 8.63
N PRO A 106 -19.70 -4.76 8.47
CA PRO A 106 -19.92 -5.72 9.54
C PRO A 106 -18.61 -6.37 10.02
N LYS A 107 -17.73 -6.73 9.07
CA LYS A 107 -16.43 -7.34 9.40
C LYS A 107 -15.55 -6.40 10.23
N LEU A 108 -15.39 -5.16 9.77
CA LEU A 108 -14.61 -4.14 10.48
C LEU A 108 -15.21 -3.82 11.85
N THR A 109 -16.54 -3.77 11.93
CA THR A 109 -17.26 -3.47 13.16
C THR A 109 -17.09 -4.59 14.18
N HIS A 110 -17.22 -5.86 13.79
CA HIS A 110 -16.95 -6.98 14.68
C HIS A 110 -15.53 -6.96 15.23
N LEU A 111 -14.53 -6.69 14.38
CA LEU A 111 -13.13 -6.58 14.81
C LEU A 111 -12.93 -5.43 15.81
N TYR A 112 -13.62 -4.30 15.61
CA TYR A 112 -13.59 -3.16 16.53
C TYR A 112 -14.20 -3.47 17.90
N PHE A 113 -15.42 -4.01 17.93
CA PHE A 113 -16.11 -4.34 19.18
C PHE A 113 -15.52 -5.54 19.92
N CYS A 114 -14.73 -6.38 19.24
CA CYS A 114 -13.89 -7.41 19.86
C CYS A 114 -12.52 -6.88 20.34
N GLU A 115 -12.30 -5.56 20.31
CA GLU A 115 -11.05 -4.89 20.71
C GLU A 115 -9.80 -5.34 19.93
N LYS A 116 -10.00 -5.98 18.78
CA LYS A 116 -8.90 -6.39 17.90
C LYS A 116 -8.39 -5.24 17.06
N LEU A 117 -9.23 -4.24 16.79
CA LEU A 117 -8.85 -2.98 16.12
C LEU A 117 -8.72 -1.86 17.17
N PRO A 118 -7.50 -1.54 17.65
CA PRO A 118 -7.27 -0.47 18.62
C PRO A 118 -7.37 0.92 18.00
N VAL A 119 -8.58 1.31 17.60
CA VAL A 119 -8.86 2.58 16.94
C VAL A 119 -9.75 3.45 17.81
N SER A 120 -9.26 4.63 18.20
CA SER A 120 -10.04 5.53 19.06
C SER A 120 -11.19 6.20 18.30
N LEU A 121 -12.44 5.91 18.68
CA LEU A 121 -13.67 6.47 18.10
C LEU A 121 -14.41 7.35 19.12
N SER A 122 -15.10 8.39 18.64
CA SER A 122 -16.03 9.15 19.49
C SER A 122 -17.29 8.32 19.77
N ALA A 123 -18.05 8.71 20.81
CA ALA A 123 -19.32 8.03 21.13
C ALA A 123 -20.33 8.04 19.99
N ALA A 124 -20.44 9.16 19.28
CA ALA A 124 -21.28 9.24 18.09
C ALA A 124 -20.77 8.30 16.98
N GLN A 125 -19.45 8.26 16.73
CA GLN A 125 -18.86 7.38 15.71
C GLN A 125 -19.09 5.90 16.02
N ALA A 126 -18.84 5.49 17.26
CA ALA A 126 -19.04 4.12 17.69
C ALA A 126 -20.53 3.71 17.66
N SER A 127 -21.43 4.61 18.05
CA SER A 127 -22.88 4.35 18.01
C SER A 127 -23.39 4.20 16.57
N ILE A 128 -22.96 5.08 15.66
CA ILE A 128 -23.34 4.97 14.24
C ILE A 128 -22.78 3.68 13.65
N LEU A 129 -21.53 3.34 13.98
CA LEU A 129 -20.91 2.09 13.54
C LEU A 129 -21.64 0.86 14.08
N LEU A 130 -22.11 0.89 15.33
CA LEU A 130 -22.93 -0.16 15.92
C LEU A 130 -24.22 -0.39 15.12
N CYS A 131 -24.95 0.69 14.84
CA CYS A 131 -26.23 0.61 14.12
C CYS A 131 -26.05 0.04 12.72
N ILE A 132 -25.05 0.52 11.98
CA ILE A 132 -24.79 0.09 10.60
C ILE A 132 -24.20 -1.32 10.57
N GLY A 133 -23.17 -1.57 11.38
CA GLY A 133 -22.33 -2.76 11.25
C GLY A 133 -22.79 -3.96 12.09
N LEU A 134 -23.30 -3.76 13.31
CA LEU A 134 -23.79 -4.86 14.14
C LEU A 134 -25.31 -5.02 14.04
N GLN A 135 -26.08 -3.94 13.99
CA GLN A 135 -27.54 -4.04 13.89
C GLN A 135 -28.06 -4.10 12.44
N ASN A 136 -27.18 -3.93 11.45
CA ASN A 136 -27.56 -3.90 10.03
C ASN A 136 -28.74 -2.96 9.75
N GLN A 137 -28.72 -1.78 10.36
CA GLN A 137 -29.75 -0.76 10.21
C GLN A 137 -29.40 0.24 9.11
N ASP A 138 -30.43 0.74 8.45
CA ASP A 138 -30.27 1.75 7.41
C ASP A 138 -30.05 3.14 8.00
N VAL A 139 -29.46 4.03 7.21
CA VAL A 139 -29.22 5.43 7.60
C VAL A 139 -30.52 6.11 8.07
N SER A 140 -31.65 5.82 7.43
CA SER A 140 -32.95 6.39 7.80
C SER A 140 -33.50 5.89 9.14
N TYR A 141 -33.07 4.72 9.61
CA TYR A 141 -33.36 4.29 10.98
C TYR A 141 -32.54 5.13 11.97
N ILE A 142 -31.25 5.33 11.68
CA ILE A 142 -30.32 6.10 12.52
C ILE A 142 -30.73 7.56 12.62
N GLU A 143 -31.23 8.17 11.53
CA GLU A 143 -31.78 9.53 11.53
C GLU A 143 -32.90 9.68 12.57
N ARG A 144 -33.80 8.70 12.65
CA ARG A 144 -34.93 8.72 13.60
C ARG A 144 -34.48 8.48 15.04
N GLU A 145 -33.61 7.51 15.26
CA GLU A 145 -33.16 7.13 16.62
C GLU A 145 -32.22 8.16 17.25
N MET A 146 -31.33 8.76 16.45
CA MET A 146 -30.31 9.70 16.94
C MET A 146 -30.72 11.17 16.78
N GLY A 147 -31.75 11.47 15.98
CA GLY A 147 -32.17 12.85 15.68
C GLY A 147 -31.12 13.64 14.90
N LEU A 148 -30.28 12.96 14.11
CA LEU A 148 -29.20 13.55 13.32
C LEU A 148 -29.59 13.62 11.84
N GLU A 149 -29.09 14.63 11.13
CA GLU A 149 -29.26 14.73 9.68
C GLU A 149 -28.41 13.67 8.95
N ARG A 150 -28.94 13.11 7.84
CA ARG A 150 -28.23 12.16 6.96
C ARG A 150 -26.76 12.51 6.73
N GLN A 151 -26.50 13.77 6.38
CA GLN A 151 -25.16 14.24 6.03
C GLN A 151 -24.20 14.17 7.22
N GLN A 152 -24.69 14.44 8.43
CA GLN A 152 -23.90 14.34 9.65
C GLN A 152 -23.57 12.88 9.99
N ILE A 153 -24.54 11.97 9.81
CA ILE A 153 -24.34 10.53 10.01
C ILE A 153 -23.25 10.01 9.07
N LEU A 154 -23.37 10.30 7.78
CA LEU A 154 -22.37 9.91 6.78
C LEU A 154 -21.01 10.55 7.04
N SER A 155 -20.98 11.82 7.49
CA SER A 155 -19.75 12.52 7.87
C SER A 155 -19.03 11.86 9.06
N GLN A 156 -19.77 11.42 10.07
CA GLN A 156 -19.17 10.70 11.21
C GLN A 156 -18.73 9.29 10.80
N PHE A 157 -19.51 8.63 9.95
CA PHE A 157 -19.19 7.31 9.44
C PHE A 157 -17.89 7.32 8.59
N ILE A 158 -17.73 8.25 7.64
CA ILE A 158 -16.49 8.35 6.85
C ILE A 158 -15.28 8.70 7.74
N LYS A 159 -15.46 9.51 8.80
CA LYS A 159 -14.40 9.78 9.79
C LYS A 159 -13.98 8.53 10.53
N ALA A 160 -14.91 7.64 10.88
CA ALA A 160 -14.59 6.34 11.49
C ALA A 160 -13.84 5.44 10.50
N MET A 161 -14.33 5.34 9.26
CA MET A 161 -13.68 4.53 8.21
C MET A 161 -12.27 5.01 7.87
N LYS A 162 -12.02 6.32 7.85
CA LYS A 162 -10.66 6.90 7.71
C LYS A 162 -9.70 6.42 8.78
N LYS A 163 -10.18 6.28 10.02
CA LYS A 163 -9.35 5.80 11.13
C LYS A 163 -9.04 4.30 11.00
N PHE A 164 -10.02 3.49 10.56
CA PHE A 164 -9.79 2.08 10.26
C PHE A 164 -8.78 1.91 9.12
N HIS A 165 -8.96 2.63 8.01
CA HIS A 165 -8.05 2.61 6.88
C HIS A 165 -6.62 2.96 7.30
N LYS A 166 -6.42 4.09 8.01
CA LYS A 166 -5.11 4.51 8.51
C LYS A 166 -4.43 3.46 9.37
N TYR A 167 -5.19 2.77 10.21
CA TYR A 167 -4.65 1.72 11.07
C TYR A 167 -4.25 0.46 10.27
N LEU A 168 -5.11 0.03 9.34
CA LEU A 168 -4.83 -1.11 8.47
C LEU A 168 -3.65 -0.84 7.53
N ASP A 169 -3.54 0.36 6.97
CA ASP A 169 -2.39 0.80 6.16
C ASP A 169 -1.10 0.77 6.97
N ARG A 170 -1.12 1.20 8.23
CA ARG A 170 0.05 1.15 9.11
C ARG A 170 0.49 -0.29 9.34
N ILE A 171 -0.44 -1.23 9.49
CA ILE A 171 -0.14 -2.65 9.62
C ILE A 171 0.46 -3.18 8.32
N ALA A 172 -0.18 -2.92 7.17
CA ALA A 172 0.29 -3.37 5.87
C ALA A 172 1.70 -2.83 5.55
N SER A 173 1.95 -1.54 5.85
CA SER A 173 3.26 -0.91 5.65
C SER A 173 4.35 -1.55 6.51
N LYS A 174 4.07 -1.80 7.80
CA LYS A 174 5.00 -2.50 8.71
C LYS A 174 5.33 -3.91 8.23
N GLU A 175 4.34 -4.61 7.67
CA GLU A 175 4.54 -5.94 7.13
C GLU A 175 5.48 -5.92 5.91
N ILE A 176 5.27 -4.96 4.99
CA ILE A 176 6.15 -4.75 3.83
C ILE A 176 7.57 -4.42 4.30
N GLU A 177 7.73 -3.52 5.27
CA GLU A 177 9.05 -3.20 5.86
C GLU A 177 9.73 -4.43 6.48
N SER A 178 8.97 -5.33 7.11
CA SER A 178 9.50 -6.56 7.72
C SER A 178 9.86 -7.65 6.71
N SER A 179 9.18 -7.68 5.55
CA SER A 179 9.36 -8.69 4.49
C SER A 179 10.37 -8.25 3.43
N LEU A 180 10.68 -6.95 3.33
CA LEU A 180 11.76 -6.46 2.51
C LEU A 180 13.09 -7.00 3.05
N PRO A 181 13.92 -7.67 2.23
CA PRO A 181 15.27 -8.02 2.65
C PRO A 181 15.98 -6.72 3.00
N ARG A 182 16.42 -6.59 4.27
CA ARG A 182 17.33 -5.51 4.66
C ARG A 182 18.51 -5.60 3.69
N LEU A 183 18.61 -4.65 2.78
CA LEU A 183 19.77 -4.55 1.91
C LEU A 183 20.95 -4.40 2.87
N SER A 184 21.72 -5.49 3.05
CA SER A 184 23.03 -5.39 3.67
C SER A 184 23.74 -4.28 2.93
N GLU A 185 24.23 -3.28 3.66
CA GLU A 185 25.13 -2.28 3.10
C GLU A 185 26.21 -3.05 2.36
N ILE A 186 26.07 -3.13 1.03
CA ILE A 186 27.17 -3.51 0.19
C ILE A 186 28.13 -2.37 0.46
N ALA A 187 29.15 -2.64 1.28
CA ALA A 187 30.28 -1.74 1.40
C ALA A 187 30.77 -1.57 -0.04
N ILE A 188 30.39 -0.46 -0.67
CA ILE A 188 30.93 -0.05 -1.95
C ILE A 188 32.35 0.33 -1.58
N GLU A 189 33.25 -0.67 -1.56
CA GLU A 189 34.65 -0.40 -1.45
C GLU A 189 34.99 0.51 -2.63
N PRO A 190 35.47 1.74 -2.38
CA PRO A 190 35.83 2.62 -3.46
C PRO A 190 36.89 1.90 -4.29
N THR A 191 36.56 1.64 -5.56
CA THR A 191 37.51 1.06 -6.51
C THR A 191 38.79 1.87 -6.43
N LYS A 192 39.92 1.22 -6.11
CA LYS A 192 41.22 1.87 -5.89
C LYS A 192 41.79 2.55 -7.16
N VAL A 193 41.08 2.49 -8.27
CA VAL A 193 41.45 3.04 -9.56
C VAL A 193 40.72 4.37 -9.72
N SER A 194 41.48 5.45 -9.85
CA SER A 194 40.92 6.76 -10.17
C SER A 194 40.26 6.71 -11.56
N MET A 195 39.14 7.41 -11.73
CA MET A 195 38.45 7.52 -13.03
C MET A 195 39.40 7.95 -14.15
N GLU A 196 40.39 8.78 -13.82
CA GLU A 196 41.44 9.23 -14.75
C GLU A 196 42.29 8.07 -15.28
N GLN A 197 42.65 7.12 -14.41
CA GLN A 197 43.47 5.95 -14.80
C GLN A 197 42.69 4.95 -15.66
N ASP A 198 41.38 4.85 -15.47
CA ASP A 198 40.52 3.97 -16.26
C ASP A 198 40.28 4.56 -17.66
N LEU A 199 40.07 5.88 -17.74
CA LEU A 199 39.97 6.62 -19.01
C LEU A 199 41.27 6.56 -19.82
N GLU A 200 42.43 6.72 -19.16
CA GLU A 200 43.75 6.63 -19.80
C GLU A 200 44.01 5.22 -20.36
N LYS A 201 43.62 4.15 -19.63
CA LYS A 201 43.71 2.77 -20.13
C LYS A 201 42.81 2.55 -21.33
N ALA A 202 41.57 3.04 -21.29
CA ALA A 202 40.64 2.94 -22.40
C ALA A 202 41.14 3.70 -23.64
N ALA A 203 41.73 4.88 -23.46
CA ALA A 203 42.32 5.67 -24.54
C ALA A 203 43.48 4.92 -25.22
N ARG A 204 44.41 4.35 -24.44
CA ARG A 204 45.54 3.57 -24.96
C ARG A 204 45.10 2.32 -25.71
N GLN A 205 44.05 1.65 -25.22
CA GLN A 205 43.49 0.49 -25.91
C GLN A 205 42.88 0.89 -27.25
N ALA A 206 42.12 1.98 -27.30
CA ALA A 206 41.54 2.50 -28.54
C ALA A 206 42.61 2.94 -29.57
N GLU A 207 43.69 3.58 -29.12
CA GLU A 207 44.82 3.94 -30.00
C GLU A 207 45.56 2.71 -30.54
N ALA A 208 45.75 1.69 -29.70
CA ALA A 208 46.40 0.44 -30.11
C ALA A 208 45.55 -0.31 -31.15
N ASP A 209 44.24 -0.40 -30.92
CA ASP A 209 43.30 -1.04 -31.84
C ASP A 209 43.27 -0.28 -33.18
N MET A 210 43.17 1.05 -33.15
CA MET A 210 43.19 1.89 -34.37
C MET A 210 44.52 1.78 -35.13
N LYS A 211 45.66 1.68 -34.43
CA LYS A 211 46.97 1.48 -35.06
C LYS A 211 47.13 0.10 -35.68
N SER A 212 46.50 -0.92 -35.08
CA SER A 212 46.47 -2.27 -35.64
C SER A 212 45.60 -2.34 -36.89
N ASP A 213 44.44 -1.68 -36.89
CA ASP A 213 43.56 -1.55 -38.05
C ASP A 213 44.25 -0.78 -39.18
N LEU A 214 44.95 0.32 -38.87
CA LEU A 214 45.72 1.08 -39.85
C LEU A 214 46.88 0.29 -40.44
N LYS A 215 47.58 -0.53 -39.64
CA LYS A 215 48.63 -1.43 -40.16
C LYS A 215 48.08 -2.53 -41.07
N GLY A 216 46.82 -2.95 -40.89
CA GLY A 216 46.15 -3.87 -41.80
C GLY A 216 45.69 -3.25 -43.12
N VAL A 217 45.54 -1.92 -43.17
CA VAL A 217 45.01 -1.16 -44.32
C VAL A 217 46.10 -0.43 -45.11
N ILE A 218 47.25 -0.12 -44.50
CA ILE A 218 48.36 0.58 -45.17
C ILE A 218 49.28 -0.45 -45.84
N ASP A 219 49.02 -0.72 -47.11
CA ASP A 219 49.91 -1.50 -47.98
C ASP A 219 51.04 -0.58 -48.48
N PRO A 220 52.34 -0.86 -48.21
CA PRO A 220 53.44 0.04 -48.57
C PRO A 220 53.57 0.27 -50.09
N GLU A 221 53.08 -0.64 -50.93
CA GLU A 221 53.06 -0.48 -52.40
C GLU A 221 52.05 0.58 -52.90
N LEU A 222 51.02 0.92 -52.12
CA LEU A 222 50.04 1.96 -52.49
C LEU A 222 50.55 3.39 -52.26
N LEU A 223 51.57 3.56 -51.40
CA LEU A 223 52.13 4.87 -51.07
C LEU A 223 53.20 5.33 -52.09
N GLU A 224 53.87 4.40 -52.78
CA GLU A 224 54.86 4.74 -53.82
C GLU A 224 54.22 5.41 -55.05
N GLN A 225 52.92 5.16 -55.28
CA GLN A 225 52.15 5.73 -56.39
C GLN A 225 51.91 7.24 -56.26
N TYR A 226 52.08 7.78 -55.05
CA TYR A 226 51.88 9.19 -54.74
C TYR A 226 53.20 9.95 -54.45
N ALA A 227 54.35 9.26 -54.47
CA ALA A 227 55.64 9.83 -54.12
C ALA A 227 56.38 10.54 -55.28
N ASN A 228 55.93 10.39 -56.54
CA ASN A 228 56.57 11.04 -57.69
C ASN A 228 55.77 12.26 -58.18
N GLY A 229 56.41 13.43 -58.06
CA GLY A 229 55.84 14.73 -58.34
C GLY A 229 55.53 15.04 -59.81
N GLY A 230 54.49 15.87 -59.99
CA GLY A 230 54.46 16.98 -60.93
C GLY A 230 54.66 16.71 -62.43
N LYS A 231 53.59 16.38 -63.16
CA LYS A 231 53.17 17.08 -64.40
C LYS A 231 51.82 16.58 -64.92
N LYS A 232 50.97 17.53 -65.31
CA LYS A 232 49.62 17.32 -65.87
C LYS A 232 49.67 16.57 -67.21
N SER A 233 48.78 15.58 -67.40
CA SER A 233 48.15 15.27 -68.68
C SER A 233 46.84 14.53 -68.45
N SER A 234 45.92 14.70 -69.37
CA SER A 234 44.46 14.67 -69.24
C SER A 234 43.78 13.38 -69.73
N LYS A 235 42.47 13.31 -69.41
CA LYS A 235 41.36 12.48 -69.93
C LYS A 235 41.03 11.25 -69.07
N SER A 236 39.78 10.81 -68.89
CA SER A 236 38.42 11.37 -68.98
C SER A 236 37.45 10.20 -68.72
N LYS A 237 36.30 10.45 -68.09
CA LYS A 237 35.09 9.58 -67.95
C LYS A 237 35.23 8.46 -66.90
N THR A 238 34.25 8.14 -66.05
CA THR A 238 32.80 8.41 -66.00
C THR A 238 32.28 8.04 -64.60
N ASP A 239 31.18 8.67 -64.16
CA ASP A 239 30.12 8.23 -63.22
C ASP A 239 30.55 7.67 -61.83
N ASN A 240 30.04 8.11 -60.68
CA ASN A 240 28.72 8.63 -60.34
C ASN A 240 28.81 9.30 -58.96
N ASP A 241 28.34 10.54 -58.87
CA ASP A 241 28.13 11.27 -57.61
C ASP A 241 26.75 10.91 -57.05
N SER A 242 26.70 10.39 -55.83
CA SER A 242 25.58 10.67 -54.94
C SER A 242 26.09 10.69 -53.51
N GLY A 243 26.47 11.88 -53.06
CA GLY A 243 26.88 12.16 -51.70
C GLY A 243 25.87 11.72 -50.64
N ARG A 244 26.39 11.22 -49.51
CA ARG A 244 25.68 11.18 -48.23
C ARG A 244 26.57 11.77 -47.15
N LYS A 245 26.48 13.10 -46.99
CA LYS A 245 26.84 13.77 -45.74
C LYS A 245 25.69 13.62 -44.73
N ARG A 246 26.02 12.97 -43.62
CA ARG A 246 25.79 13.37 -42.22
C ARG A 246 24.54 14.22 -41.89
N GLY A 247 23.77 13.76 -40.91
CA GLY A 247 23.30 14.68 -39.87
C GLY A 247 21.93 14.41 -39.21
N LYS A 248 22.01 14.01 -37.94
CA LYS A 248 21.17 14.40 -36.78
C LYS A 248 19.69 13.99 -36.71
N GLY A 249 19.33 13.48 -35.53
CA GLY A 249 18.19 14.07 -34.79
C GLY A 249 17.19 13.06 -34.22
N TYR A 250 17.24 12.89 -32.89
CA TYR A 250 16.11 12.73 -31.96
C TYR A 250 14.83 12.03 -32.48
N GLN A 251 14.63 10.77 -32.06
CA GLN A 251 13.29 10.16 -32.05
C GLN A 251 12.55 10.54 -30.77
N GLY A 252 11.67 11.53 -30.88
CA GLY A 252 10.60 11.79 -29.92
C GLY A 252 9.37 10.94 -30.26
N SER A 253 9.04 10.00 -29.38
CA SER A 253 7.82 9.20 -29.47
C SER A 253 6.58 10.03 -29.16
N ARG A 254 5.81 10.42 -30.19
CA ARG A 254 4.40 10.80 -30.04
C ARG A 254 3.53 9.88 -30.90
N SER A 255 3.00 8.86 -30.23
CA SER A 255 1.95 7.99 -30.74
C SER A 255 0.63 8.76 -30.78
N ASN A 256 0.03 8.91 -31.97
CA ASN A 256 -1.32 9.41 -32.12
C ASN A 256 -2.09 8.46 -33.06
N LYS A 257 -2.66 7.40 -32.48
CA LYS A 257 -3.62 6.50 -33.15
C LYS A 257 -5.02 7.05 -32.94
N LYS A 258 -5.55 7.74 -33.96
CA LYS A 258 -6.98 7.92 -34.15
C LYS A 258 -7.64 6.54 -34.32
N LYS A 259 -8.54 6.17 -33.40
CA LYS A 259 -9.56 5.14 -33.64
C LYS A 259 -10.91 5.84 -33.81
N LYS A 260 -11.59 5.41 -34.87
CA LYS A 260 -12.86 5.86 -35.40
C LYS A 260 -13.99 5.65 -34.39
N PHE A 261 -14.85 6.67 -34.26
CA PHE A 261 -16.25 6.50 -33.88
C PHE A 261 -16.99 5.84 -35.06
N GLN A 262 -17.76 4.80 -34.76
CA GLN A 262 -18.87 4.33 -35.59
C GLN A 262 -20.18 4.75 -34.91
N HIS A 263 -21.19 4.96 -35.76
CA HIS A 263 -22.54 5.41 -35.49
C HIS A 263 -23.26 4.73 -34.33
#